data_AF-A0A9X6AGY2-F1
#
_entry.id   AF-A0A9X6AGY2-F1
#
_cell.length_a   1.000
_cell.length_b   1.000
_cell.length_c   1.000
_cell.angle_alpha   90.00
_cell.angle_beta   90.00
_cell.angle_gamma   90.00
#
_symmetry.space_group_name_H-M   'P 1'
#
loop_
_entity.id
_entity.type
_entity.pdbx_description
1 polymer ?
#
loop_
_entity_poly.entity_id
_entity_poly.type
_entity_poly.pdbx_seq_one_letter_code
_entity_poly.pdbx_strand_id
1 'polypeptide(L)'
;SRHVERMTLAVEEAADRVRAGEHAMTELTALVSRVIEAAAQDHAVKAAAQGVGASYAPENDTRAAAALTELITAGQADGDLHSDVTVADFYLLLATAPLDQPREVRDRWLTLVLPGFTAAAR
;
A
#
# COMPACT_ATOMS: atom_id res chain seq x y z
N SER A 1 -15.74 -7.98 -0.34
CA SER A 1 -16.14 -7.89 -1.77
C SER A 1 -15.04 -8.52 -2.62
N ARG A 2 -15.27 -8.86 -3.91
CA ARG A 2 -14.22 -9.44 -4.79
C ARG A 2 -12.97 -8.53 -4.89
N HIS A 3 -13.17 -7.22 -4.78
CA HIS A 3 -12.09 -6.24 -4.78
C HIS A 3 -11.21 -6.36 -3.52
N VAL A 4 -11.83 -6.43 -2.34
CA VAL A 4 -11.13 -6.61 -1.05
C VAL A 4 -10.33 -7.91 -1.03
N GLU A 5 -10.93 -9.06 -1.39
CA GLU A 5 -10.21 -10.36 -1.38
C GLU A 5 -8.99 -10.36 -2.31
N ARG A 6 -9.09 -9.71 -3.49
CA ARG A 6 -7.95 -9.61 -4.41
C ARG A 6 -6.81 -8.75 -3.81
N MET A 7 -7.16 -7.71 -3.05
CA MET A 7 -6.17 -6.91 -2.34
C MET A 7 -5.52 -7.71 -1.22
N THR A 8 -6.30 -8.44 -0.41
CA THR A 8 -5.81 -9.33 0.65
C THR A 8 -4.77 -10.31 0.09
N LEU A 9 -5.11 -11.01 -1.00
CA LEU A 9 -4.20 -11.95 -1.66
C LEU A 9 -2.92 -11.27 -2.18
N ALA A 10 -3.03 -10.07 -2.77
CA ALA A 10 -1.85 -9.36 -3.29
C ALA A 10 -0.87 -8.98 -2.18
N VAL A 11 -1.37 -8.62 -0.99
CA VAL A 11 -0.53 -8.32 0.18
C VAL A 11 0.11 -9.59 0.73
N GLU A 12 -0.65 -10.68 0.85
CA GLU A 12 -0.14 -11.98 1.31
C GLU A 12 0.94 -12.55 0.36
N GLU A 13 0.74 -12.47 -0.95
CA GLU A 13 1.72 -12.90 -1.94
C GLU A 13 3.00 -12.06 -1.90
N ALA A 14 2.91 -10.77 -1.59
CA ALA A 14 4.09 -9.93 -1.37
C ALA A 14 4.83 -10.35 -0.10
N ALA A 15 4.11 -10.63 0.99
CA ALA A 15 4.69 -11.14 2.22
C ALA A 15 5.35 -12.52 2.01
N ASP A 16 4.74 -13.40 1.21
CA ASP A 16 5.33 -14.69 0.81
C ASP A 16 6.67 -14.52 0.10
N ARG A 17 6.76 -13.55 -0.83
CA ARG A 17 8.00 -13.25 -1.55
C ARG A 17 9.09 -12.71 -0.61
N VAL A 18 8.74 -11.81 0.30
CA VAL A 18 9.70 -11.30 1.31
C VAL A 18 10.17 -12.42 2.24
N ARG A 19 9.28 -13.31 2.69
CA ARG A 19 9.67 -14.52 3.43
C ARG A 19 10.59 -15.45 2.65
N ALA A 20 10.46 -15.48 1.33
CA ALA A 20 11.35 -16.23 0.45
C ALA A 20 12.69 -15.52 0.18
N GLY A 21 12.90 -14.30 0.70
CA GLY A 21 14.15 -13.54 0.62
C GLY A 21 14.14 -12.38 -0.37
N GLU A 22 13.00 -12.04 -0.96
CA GLU A 22 12.87 -10.82 -1.77
C GLU A 22 12.94 -9.56 -0.91
N HIS A 23 13.42 -8.47 -1.51
CA HIS A 23 13.65 -7.21 -0.81
C HIS A 23 12.33 -6.51 -0.43
N ALA A 24 12.13 -6.24 0.87
CA ALA A 24 10.84 -5.77 1.40
C ALA A 24 10.38 -4.44 0.79
N MET A 25 11.30 -3.48 0.64
CA MET A 25 10.96 -2.17 0.07
C MET A 25 10.56 -2.27 -1.41
N THR A 26 11.14 -3.20 -2.14
CA THR A 26 10.80 -3.45 -3.55
C THR A 26 9.40 -4.02 -3.68
N GLU A 27 9.05 -4.99 -2.83
CA GLU A 27 7.72 -5.58 -2.79
C GLU A 27 6.64 -4.61 -2.31
N LEU A 28 6.93 -3.79 -1.28
CA LEU A 28 6.03 -2.72 -0.82
C LEU A 28 5.74 -1.71 -1.94
N THR A 29 6.78 -1.25 -2.64
CA THR A 29 6.63 -0.30 -3.75
C THR A 29 5.75 -0.88 -4.87
N ALA A 30 6.03 -2.14 -5.25
CA ALA A 30 5.28 -2.82 -6.29
C ALA A 30 3.81 -3.05 -5.89
N LEU A 31 3.57 -3.44 -4.63
CA LEU A 31 2.23 -3.62 -4.07
C LEU A 31 1.42 -2.33 -4.15
N VAL A 32 1.95 -1.21 -3.63
CA VAL A 32 1.26 0.09 -3.65
C VAL A 32 0.95 0.54 -5.07
N SER A 33 1.91 0.42 -5.99
CA SER A 33 1.69 0.76 -7.41
C SER A 33 0.55 -0.06 -8.03
N ARG A 34 0.51 -1.37 -7.79
CA ARG A 34 -0.55 -2.26 -8.28
C ARG A 34 -1.92 -1.90 -7.69
N VAL A 35 -1.99 -1.60 -6.40
CA VAL A 35 -3.23 -1.22 -5.72
C VAL A 35 -3.77 0.10 -6.29
N ILE A 36 -2.92 1.11 -6.45
CA ILE A 36 -3.31 2.41 -7.04
C ILE A 36 -3.81 2.23 -8.47
N GLU A 37 -3.14 1.41 -9.29
CA GLU A 37 -3.59 1.15 -10.66
C GLU A 37 -4.93 0.42 -10.68
N ALA A 38 -5.10 -0.62 -9.87
CA ALA A 38 -6.37 -1.35 -9.78
C ALA A 38 -7.51 -0.42 -9.31
N ALA A 39 -7.25 0.46 -8.35
CA ALA A 39 -8.21 1.44 -7.85
C ALA A 39 -8.57 2.51 -8.89
N ALA A 40 -7.62 2.94 -9.72
CA ALA A 40 -7.87 3.92 -10.79
C ALA A 40 -8.71 3.35 -11.94
N GLN A 41 -8.58 2.04 -12.22
CA GLN A 41 -9.38 1.34 -13.23
C GLN A 41 -10.78 0.95 -12.74
N ASP A 42 -10.97 0.87 -11.42
CA ASP A 42 -12.25 0.53 -10.80
C ASP A 42 -13.08 1.79 -10.54
N HIS A 43 -13.93 2.16 -11.50
CA HIS A 43 -14.86 3.29 -11.39
C HIS A 43 -15.76 3.23 -10.13
N ALA A 44 -15.95 2.07 -9.50
CA ALA A 44 -16.69 1.93 -8.25
C ALA A 44 -15.91 2.42 -7.02
N VAL A 45 -14.57 2.40 -7.05
CA VAL A 45 -13.71 2.94 -5.98
C VAL A 45 -13.80 4.47 -5.92
N LYS A 46 -14.04 5.15 -7.04
CA LYS A 46 -14.36 6.60 -7.07
C LYS A 46 -15.61 6.96 -6.27
N ALA A 47 -16.68 6.16 -6.40
CA ALA A 47 -17.94 6.37 -5.67
C ALA A 47 -17.80 6.00 -4.19
N ALA A 48 -17.05 4.94 -3.89
CA ALA A 48 -16.70 4.60 -2.52
C ALA A 48 -15.84 5.69 -1.89
N ALA A 49 -14.72 6.13 -2.48
CA ALA A 49 -13.87 7.18 -1.92
C ALA A 49 -14.59 8.51 -1.64
N GLN A 50 -15.56 8.91 -2.47
CA GLN A 50 -16.39 10.10 -2.20
C GLN A 50 -17.48 9.88 -1.12
N GLY A 51 -17.93 8.65 -0.88
CA GLY A 51 -18.84 8.31 0.22
C GLY A 51 -18.15 7.81 1.50
N VAL A 52 -16.88 7.43 1.40
CA VAL A 52 -16.09 6.68 2.40
C VAL A 52 -14.99 7.57 3.01
N GLY A 53 -15.14 8.89 2.94
CA GLY A 53 -14.65 9.76 4.02
C GLY A 53 -15.20 9.37 5.41
N ALA A 54 -16.13 8.41 5.50
CA ALA A 54 -16.81 7.99 6.72
C ALA A 54 -16.78 6.47 7.04
N SER A 55 -16.16 5.57 6.26
CA SER A 55 -16.31 4.12 6.56
C SER A 55 -15.31 3.12 5.94
N TYR A 56 -14.04 3.49 5.75
CA TYR A 56 -13.01 2.46 5.61
C TYR A 56 -12.51 2.14 7.01
N ALA A 57 -13.24 1.28 7.71
CA ALA A 57 -12.81 0.73 8.99
C ALA A 57 -11.87 -0.47 8.71
N PRO A 58 -10.57 -0.39 9.01
CA PRO A 58 -9.60 -1.47 8.82
C PRO A 58 -9.86 -2.70 9.71
N GLU A 59 -10.91 -2.67 10.54
CA GLU A 59 -11.21 -3.63 11.60
C GLU A 59 -11.73 -4.99 11.11
N ASN A 60 -12.05 -5.15 9.81
CA ASN A 60 -12.63 -6.38 9.26
C ASN A 60 -11.72 -7.21 8.34
N ASP A 61 -10.49 -6.77 8.04
CA ASP A 61 -9.53 -7.55 7.24
C ASP A 61 -8.20 -7.74 8.00
N THR A 62 -8.26 -8.58 9.04
CA THR A 62 -7.12 -8.90 9.91
C THR A 62 -5.97 -9.57 9.16
N ARG A 63 -6.25 -10.23 8.03
CA ARG A 63 -5.25 -10.92 7.20
C ARG A 63 -4.40 -9.94 6.40
N ALA A 64 -5.04 -9.05 5.63
CA ALA A 64 -4.31 -8.03 4.87
C ALA A 64 -3.48 -7.13 5.80
N ALA A 65 -4.05 -6.73 6.94
CA ALA A 65 -3.34 -5.93 7.93
C ALA A 65 -2.13 -6.68 8.53
N ALA A 66 -2.26 -7.96 8.84
CA ALA A 66 -1.14 -8.77 9.34
C ALA A 66 -0.03 -8.93 8.29
N ALA A 67 -0.38 -9.27 7.04
CA ALA A 67 0.59 -9.41 5.96
C ALA A 67 1.29 -8.07 5.63
N LEU A 68 0.57 -6.95 5.66
CA LEU A 68 1.19 -5.62 5.50
C LEU A 68 2.09 -5.26 6.68
N THR A 69 1.72 -5.64 7.91
CA THR A 69 2.56 -5.45 9.11
C THR A 69 3.87 -6.22 8.98
N GLU A 70 3.83 -7.43 8.44
CA GLU A 70 5.01 -8.25 8.16
C GLU A 70 5.95 -7.55 7.16
N LEU A 71 5.41 -7.05 6.04
CA LEU A 71 6.17 -6.29 5.04
C LEU A 71 6.83 -5.04 5.64
N ILE A 72 6.09 -4.27 6.43
CA ILE A 72 6.57 -3.05 7.11
C ILE A 72 7.71 -3.41 8.07
N THR A 73 7.52 -4.44 8.87
CA THR A 73 8.51 -4.89 9.85
C THR A 73 9.79 -5.36 9.16
N ALA A 74 9.67 -6.08 8.03
CA ALA A 74 10.82 -6.48 7.23
C ALA A 74 11.58 -5.26 6.67
N GLY A 75 10.89 -4.30 6.06
CA GLY A 75 11.52 -3.09 5.55
C GLY A 75 12.18 -2.23 6.64
N GLN A 76 11.63 -2.22 7.86
CA GLN A 76 12.23 -1.56 9.03
C GLN A 76 13.48 -2.31 9.51
N ALA A 77 13.45 -3.64 9.53
CA ALA A 77 14.60 -4.46 9.90
C ALA A 77 15.76 -4.33 8.91
N ASP A 78 15.44 -4.19 7.61
CA ASP A 78 16.41 -3.93 6.54
C ASP A 78 16.98 -2.49 6.62
N GLY A 79 16.32 -1.60 7.35
CA GLY A 79 16.71 -0.20 7.51
C GLY A 79 16.29 0.70 6.36
N ASP A 80 15.47 0.21 5.43
CA ASP A 80 14.94 1.00 4.31
C ASP A 80 13.75 1.85 4.72
N LEU A 81 12.91 1.32 5.61
CA LEU A 81 11.68 1.96 6.06
C LEU A 81 11.91 2.63 7.43
N HIS A 82 11.36 3.83 7.62
CA HIS A 82 11.46 4.52 8.89
C HIS A 82 10.75 3.72 10.00
N SER A 83 11.36 3.67 11.20
CA SER A 83 10.88 2.84 12.33
C SER A 83 9.49 3.20 12.82
N ASP A 84 9.07 4.44 12.58
CA ASP A 84 7.76 4.95 13.02
C ASP A 84 6.66 4.73 11.99
N VAL A 85 6.98 4.22 10.79
CA VAL A 85 5.97 3.93 9.76
C VAL A 85 5.07 2.78 10.20
N THR A 86 3.77 2.95 10.01
CA THR A 86 2.74 1.99 10.40
C THR A 86 1.84 1.61 9.22
N VAL A 87 1.01 0.58 9.43
CA VAL A 87 -0.06 0.21 8.50
C VAL A 87 -1.01 1.39 8.22
N ALA A 88 -1.26 2.26 9.20
CA ALA A 88 -2.14 3.42 9.03
C ALA A 88 -1.58 4.42 8.02
N ASP A 89 -0.26 4.61 7.98
CA ASP A 89 0.39 5.52 7.03
C ASP A 89 0.26 5.02 5.59
N PHE A 90 0.36 3.71 5.37
CA PHE A 90 0.09 3.10 4.06
C PHE A 90 -1.38 3.22 3.65
N TYR A 91 -2.33 3.09 4.59
CA TYR A 91 -3.74 3.37 4.29
C TYR A 91 -3.96 4.84 3.92
N LEU A 92 -3.31 5.78 4.61
CA LEU A 92 -3.38 7.20 4.29
C LEU A 92 -2.76 7.51 2.92
N LEU A 93 -1.64 6.86 2.57
CA LEU A 93 -1.04 6.93 1.24
C LEU A 93 -2.05 6.50 0.17
N LEU A 94 -2.69 5.34 0.33
CA LEU A 94 -3.68 4.84 -0.63
C LEU A 94 -4.91 5.75 -0.72
N ALA A 95 -5.39 6.29 0.41
CA ALA A 95 -6.54 7.19 0.46
C ALA A 95 -6.29 8.55 -0.23
N THR A 96 -5.02 8.97 -0.34
CA THR A 96 -4.62 10.25 -0.94
C THR A 96 -4.10 10.11 -2.37
N ALA A 97 -4.09 8.90 -2.92
CA ALA A 97 -3.64 8.65 -4.28
C ALA A 97 -4.50 9.41 -5.31
N PRO A 98 -3.90 10.06 -6.33
CA PRO A 98 -4.62 10.85 -7.32
C PRO A 98 -5.26 9.96 -8.40
N LEU A 99 -6.28 9.16 -8.01
CA LEU A 99 -6.89 8.12 -8.84
C LEU A 99 -7.61 8.65 -10.10
N ASP A 100 -7.91 9.95 -10.14
CA ASP A 100 -8.53 10.63 -11.28
C ASP A 100 -7.51 11.13 -12.32
N GLN A 101 -6.22 11.14 -11.97
CA GLN A 101 -5.15 11.61 -12.85
C GLN A 101 -4.64 10.50 -13.78
N PRO A 102 -4.03 10.84 -14.92
CA PRO A 102 -3.38 9.87 -15.80
C PRO A 102 -2.32 9.02 -15.08
N ARG A 103 -2.07 7.81 -15.58
CA ARG A 103 -1.09 6.87 -15.00
C ARG A 103 0.28 7.51 -14.74
N GLU A 104 0.78 8.29 -15.68
CA GLU A 104 2.06 9.00 -15.58
C GLU A 104 2.12 9.96 -14.38
N VAL A 105 1.01 10.64 -14.08
CA VAL A 105 0.91 11.54 -12.92
C VAL A 105 0.89 10.75 -11.62
N ARG A 106 0.19 9.61 -11.58
CA ARG A 106 0.16 8.71 -10.41
C ARG A 106 1.53 8.10 -10.12
N ASP A 107 2.22 7.63 -11.16
CA ASP A 107 3.57 7.06 -11.05
C ASP A 107 4.56 8.12 -10.53
N ARG A 108 4.49 9.35 -11.07
CA ARG A 108 5.30 10.47 -10.60
C ARG A 108 4.98 10.82 -9.14
N TRP A 109 3.70 10.89 -8.78
CA TRP A 109 3.28 11.17 -7.40
C TRP A 109 3.82 10.12 -6.42
N LEU A 110 3.68 8.82 -6.75
CA LEU A 110 4.17 7.74 -5.90
C LEU A 110 5.70 7.82 -5.73
N THR A 111 6.42 8.07 -6.82
CA THR A 111 7.88 8.27 -6.80
C THR A 111 8.31 9.39 -5.85
N LEU A 112 7.52 10.46 -5.73
CA LEU A 112 7.84 11.60 -4.87
C LEU A 112 7.41 11.42 -3.41
N VAL A 113 6.32 10.71 -3.16
CA VAL A 113 5.79 10.52 -1.81
C VAL A 113 6.50 9.39 -1.07
N LEU A 114 6.83 8.30 -1.77
CA LEU A 114 7.39 7.10 -1.16
C LEU A 114 8.72 7.32 -0.40
N PRO A 115 9.64 8.19 -0.85
CA PRO A 115 10.82 8.57 -0.06
C PRO A 115 10.50 9.13 1.33
N GLY A 116 9.31 9.73 1.52
CA GLY A 116 8.86 10.21 2.84
C GLY A 116 8.64 9.09 3.87
N PHE A 117 8.57 7.83 3.44
CA PHE A 117 8.45 6.65 4.29
C PHE A 117 9.81 6.01 4.60
N THR A 118 10.85 6.40 3.87
CA THR A 118 12.17 5.77 3.99
C THR A 118 12.91 6.26 5.22
N ALA A 119 13.74 5.40 5.80
CA ALA A 119 14.68 5.83 6.82
C ALA A 119 15.66 6.84 6.18
N ALA A 120 16.02 7.90 6.92
CA ALA A 120 17.03 8.83 6.43
C ALA A 120 18.31 8.05 6.10
N ALA A 121 18.92 8.34 4.95
CA ALA A 121 20.27 7.86 4.65
C ALA A 121 21.18 8.30 5.80
N ARG A 122 21.74 7.33 6.53
CA ARG A 122 22.74 7.60 7.57
C ARG A 122 24.04 8.09 6.95
#